data_AF-A0A952UTI5-F1
#
_entry.id   AF-A0A952UTI5-F1
#
_cell.length_a   1.000
_cell.length_b   1.000
_cell.length_c   1.000
_cell.angle_alpha   90.00
_cell.angle_beta   90.00
_cell.angle_gamma   90.00
#
_symmetry.space_group_name_H-M   'P 1'
#
loop_
_entity.id
_entity.type
_entity.pdbx_description
1 polymer ?
#
loop_
_entity_poly.entity_id
_entity_poly.type
_entity_poly.pdbx_seq_one_letter_code
_entity_poly.pdbx_strand_id
1 'polypeptide(L)'
;MRRRTLLVVVGLLLVVLIAGCRNETQNRIRRNIQDFTAQRMYITIYSYDGKTVFTGIVDGKVTRSETTSEGGGSGEAQGAYIYWYDERGRYFQTDLPYMLSTAENLD
;
A
#
# COMPACT_ATOMS: atom_id res chain seq x y z
N MET A 1 -50.21 6.31 -23.08
CA MET A 1 -49.19 7.09 -22.34
C MET A 1 -48.68 6.40 -21.07
N ARG A 2 -49.55 5.83 -20.21
CA ARG A 2 -49.16 5.11 -18.97
C ARG A 2 -48.08 4.03 -19.09
N ARG A 3 -48.06 3.26 -20.19
CA ARG A 3 -47.09 2.16 -20.39
C ARG A 3 -45.67 2.66 -20.68
N ARG A 4 -45.55 3.81 -21.35
CA ARG A 4 -44.24 4.42 -21.67
C ARG A 4 -43.61 5.08 -20.44
N THR A 5 -44.41 5.77 -19.62
CA THR A 5 -43.94 6.33 -18.35
C THR A 5 -43.49 5.26 -17.37
N LEU A 6 -44.19 4.12 -17.30
CA LEU A 6 -43.82 3.01 -16.43
C LEU A 6 -42.47 2.38 -16.82
N LEU A 7 -42.20 2.23 -18.12
CA LEU A 7 -40.92 1.73 -18.63
C LEU A 7 -39.75 2.68 -18.32
N VAL A 8 -39.98 4.00 -18.41
CA VAL A 8 -38.95 5.00 -18.07
C VAL A 8 -38.62 4.94 -16.58
N VAL A 9 -39.64 4.86 -15.71
CA VAL A 9 -39.42 4.77 -14.25
C VAL A 9 -38.67 3.50 -13.88
N VAL A 10 -39.05 2.34 -14.43
CA VAL A 10 -38.35 1.08 -14.19
C VAL A 10 -36.91 1.13 -14.71
N GLY A 11 -36.68 1.71 -15.89
CA GLY A 11 -35.34 1.90 -16.44
C GLY A 11 -34.47 2.78 -15.55
N LEU A 12 -35.03 3.87 -15.02
CA LEU A 12 -34.33 4.79 -14.11
C LEU A 12 -33.97 4.09 -12.78
N LEU A 13 -34.88 3.30 -12.24
CA LEU A 13 -34.66 2.50 -11.02
C LEU A 13 -33.54 1.48 -11.22
N LEU A 14 -33.52 0.81 -12.38
CA LEU A 14 -32.46 -0.14 -12.74
C LEU A 14 -31.09 0.53 -12.79
N VAL A 15 -30.99 1.72 -13.40
CA VAL A 15 -29.74 2.49 -13.49
C VAL A 15 -29.23 2.88 -12.10
N VAL A 16 -30.11 3.32 -11.20
CA VAL A 16 -29.73 3.69 -9.83
C VAL A 16 -29.23 2.48 -9.03
N LEU A 17 -29.88 1.31 -9.16
CA LEU A 17 -29.43 0.08 -8.50
C LEU A 17 -28.05 -0.37 -8.99
N ILE A 18 -27.81 -0.33 -10.30
CA ILE A 18 -26.50 -0.70 -10.88
C ILE A 18 -25.40 0.28 -10.44
N ALA A 19 -25.72 1.58 -10.37
CA ALA A 19 -24.78 2.59 -9.87
C ALA A 19 -24.46 2.39 -8.38
N GLY A 20 -25.45 2.03 -7.56
CA GLY A 20 -25.29 1.71 -6.15
C GLY A 20 -24.35 0.51 -5.92
N CYS A 21 -24.54 -0.60 -6.64
CA CYS A 21 -23.69 -1.78 -6.53
C CYS A 21 -22.23 -1.51 -6.97
N ARG A 22 -22.02 -0.68 -8.00
CA ARG A 22 -20.66 -0.28 -8.42
C ARG A 22 -19.96 0.56 -7.37
N ASN A 23 -20.69 1.46 -6.70
CA ASN A 23 -20.14 2.29 -5.64
C ASN A 23 -19.71 1.45 -4.43
N GLU A 24 -20.55 0.51 -4.00
CA GLU A 24 -20.24 -0.41 -2.90
C GLU A 24 -19.03 -1.30 -3.23
N THR A 25 -18.96 -1.82 -4.45
CA THR A 25 -17.83 -2.65 -4.91
C THR A 25 -16.52 -1.86 -4.88
N GLN A 26 -16.50 -0.63 -5.37
CA GLN A 26 -15.30 0.23 -5.32
C GLN A 26 -14.92 0.58 -3.88
N ASN A 27 -15.90 0.82 -3.00
CA ASN A 27 -15.63 1.14 -1.61
C ASN A 27 -15.07 -0.08 -0.86
N ARG A 28 -15.54 -1.29 -1.18
CA ARG A 28 -14.97 -2.54 -0.67
C ARG A 28 -13.53 -2.75 -1.14
N ILE A 29 -13.26 -2.52 -2.43
CA ILE A 29 -11.90 -2.62 -2.98
C ILE A 29 -10.96 -1.62 -2.27
N ARG A 30 -11.41 -0.38 -2.03
CA ARG A 30 -10.63 0.62 -1.32
C ARG A 30 -10.27 0.18 0.10
N ARG A 31 -11.24 -0.34 0.87
CA ARG A 31 -10.99 -0.87 2.22
C ARG A 31 -10.05 -2.06 2.19
N ASN A 32 -10.30 -3.03 1.32
CA ASN A 32 -9.45 -4.21 1.21
C ASN A 32 -8.00 -3.81 0.86
N ILE A 33 -7.79 -2.87 -0.07
CA ILE A 33 -6.45 -2.38 -0.40
C ILE A 33 -5.81 -1.69 0.80
N GLN A 34 -6.54 -0.81 1.49
CA GLN A 34 -6.05 -0.17 2.71
C GLN A 34 -5.68 -1.21 3.78
N ASP A 35 -6.53 -2.21 4.00
CA ASP A 35 -6.29 -3.29 4.95
C ASP A 35 -5.03 -4.09 4.61
N PHE A 36 -4.75 -4.36 3.33
CA PHE A 36 -3.52 -5.06 2.91
C PHE A 36 -2.27 -4.19 2.99
N THR A 37 -2.36 -2.88 2.71
CA THR A 37 -1.20 -1.97 2.76
C THR A 37 -0.91 -1.42 4.16
N ALA A 38 -1.86 -1.51 5.09
CA ALA A 38 -1.74 -1.03 6.46
C ALA A 38 -1.55 -2.17 7.49
N GLN A 39 -1.26 -3.40 7.03
CA GLN A 39 -0.91 -4.46 7.97
C GLN A 39 0.44 -4.13 8.61
N ARG A 40 0.44 -4.03 9.95
CA ARG A 40 1.64 -3.89 10.76
C ARG A 40 2.47 -5.15 10.60
N MET A 41 3.62 -5.06 9.94
CA MET A 41 4.49 -6.21 9.70
C MET A 41 5.62 -6.21 10.70
N TYR A 42 5.82 -7.31 11.43
CA TYR A 42 7.02 -7.48 12.23
C TYR A 42 8.14 -8.01 11.35
N ILE A 43 9.24 -7.27 11.24
CA ILE A 43 10.41 -7.67 10.45
C ILE A 43 11.68 -7.65 11.30
N THR A 44 12.58 -8.56 10.95
CA THR A 44 13.98 -8.49 11.38
C THR A 44 14.86 -8.33 10.15
N ILE A 45 15.66 -7.26 10.10
CA ILE A 45 16.59 -6.95 9.01
C ILE A 45 17.99 -7.37 9.43
N TYR A 46 18.66 -8.13 8.57
CA TYR A 46 20.04 -8.59 8.78
C TYR A 46 21.03 -7.98 7.79
N SER A 47 22.26 -7.73 8.24
CA SER A 47 23.41 -7.42 7.38
C SER A 47 24.06 -8.70 6.82
N TYR A 48 25.03 -8.54 5.90
CA TYR A 48 25.75 -9.66 5.27
C TYR A 48 26.45 -10.60 6.25
N ASP A 49 26.93 -10.08 7.38
CA ASP A 49 27.58 -10.86 8.43
C ASP A 49 26.59 -11.53 9.37
N GLY A 50 25.28 -11.48 9.05
CA GLY A 50 24.21 -12.08 9.84
C GLY A 50 23.83 -11.28 11.09
N LYS A 51 24.40 -10.08 11.30
CA LYS A 51 24.02 -9.24 12.44
C LYS A 51 22.68 -8.56 12.18
N THR A 52 21.90 -8.43 13.25
CA THR A 52 20.63 -7.73 13.21
C THR A 52 20.85 -6.22 13.14
N VAL A 53 20.34 -5.60 12.07
CA VAL A 53 20.36 -4.15 11.85
C VAL A 53 19.10 -3.49 12.40
N PHE A 54 17.97 -4.18 12.33
CA PHE A 54 16.69 -3.72 12.85
C PHE A 54 15.79 -4.91 13.22
N THR A 55 15.05 -4.77 14.31
CA THR A 55 13.96 -5.69 14.67
C THR A 55 12.79 -4.84 15.14
N GLY A 56 11.61 -5.03 14.55
CA GLY A 56 10.42 -4.32 14.98
C GLY A 56 9.30 -4.30 13.97
N ILE A 57 8.26 -3.56 14.31
CA ILE A 57 7.09 -3.35 13.47
C ILE A 57 7.38 -2.25 12.45
N VAL A 58 7.16 -2.55 11.17
CA VAL A 58 7.16 -1.55 10.09
C VAL A 58 5.75 -1.19 9.66
N ASP A 59 5.59 0.07 9.31
CA ASP A 59 4.34 0.62 8.83
C ASP A 59 4.22 0.39 7.32
N GLY A 60 3.64 -0.75 6.95
CA GLY A 60 3.11 -1.03 5.63
C GLY A 60 4.11 -1.49 4.57
N LYS A 61 5.37 -1.03 4.54
CA LYS A 61 6.35 -1.53 3.54
C LYS A 61 7.82 -1.18 3.79
N VAL A 62 8.67 -2.02 3.20
CA VAL A 62 10.08 -1.76 2.91
C VAL A 62 10.20 -1.41 1.43
N THR A 63 10.88 -0.31 1.09
CA THR A 63 10.98 0.19 -0.29
C THR A 63 12.44 0.33 -0.71
N ARG A 64 12.75 -0.07 -1.95
CA ARG A 64 14.05 0.17 -2.57
C ARG A 64 13.95 1.43 -3.43
N SER A 65 14.80 2.43 -3.17
CA SER A 65 14.97 3.54 -4.07
C SER A 65 15.74 3.05 -5.31
N GLU A 66 15.22 3.35 -6.48
CA GLU A 66 15.97 3.23 -7.71
C GLU A 66 16.83 4.47 -7.90
N THR A 67 17.83 4.39 -8.79
CA THR A 67 18.71 5.53 -9.13
C THR A 67 17.98 6.67 -9.86
N THR A 68 16.67 6.58 -10.02
CA THR A 68 15.83 7.59 -10.66
C THR A 68 15.12 8.40 -9.57
N SER A 69 15.43 9.69 -9.49
CA SER A 69 14.87 10.61 -8.48
C SER A 69 13.34 10.56 -8.45
N GLU A 70 12.76 10.11 -7.33
CA GLU A 70 11.31 10.12 -7.12
C GLU A 70 10.73 11.50 -6.77
N GLY A 71 11.58 12.54 -6.69
CA GLY A 71 11.16 13.92 -6.49
C GLY A 71 11.87 14.83 -7.46
N GLY A 72 11.13 15.75 -8.10
CA GLY A 72 11.64 16.78 -9.03
C GLY A 72 12.54 17.84 -8.39
N GLY A 73 13.36 17.46 -7.39
CA GLY A 73 14.40 18.27 -6.81
C GLY A 73 15.75 17.93 -7.43
N SER A 74 16.50 18.97 -7.79
CA SER A 74 17.85 18.92 -8.37
C SER A 74 18.91 18.49 -7.33
N GLY A 75 18.76 17.30 -6.77
CA GLY A 75 19.78 16.65 -5.93
C GLY A 75 20.39 15.47 -6.66
N GLU A 76 21.71 15.28 -6.53
CA GLU A 76 22.42 14.10 -7.04
C GLU A 76 21.69 12.81 -6.61
N ALA A 77 21.48 11.90 -7.57
CA ALA A 77 20.87 10.61 -7.30
C ALA A 77 21.69 9.89 -6.22
N GLN A 78 21.10 9.69 -5.03
CA GLN A 78 21.77 9.24 -3.82
C GLN A 78 22.21 7.75 -3.85
N GLY A 79 22.33 7.16 -5.04
CA GLY A 79 22.52 5.72 -5.24
C GLY A 79 21.26 4.92 -4.92
N ALA A 80 21.29 3.62 -5.20
CA ALA A 80 20.21 2.71 -4.78
C ALA A 80 20.34 2.42 -3.28
N TYR A 81 19.31 2.73 -2.51
CA TYR A 81 19.23 2.45 -1.07
C TYR A 81 17.89 1.80 -0.74
N ILE A 82 17.77 1.25 0.46
CA ILE A 82 16.53 0.66 0.95
C ILE A 82 16.07 1.45 2.17
N TYR A 83 14.79 1.78 2.25
CA TYR A 83 14.22 2.57 3.32
C TYR A 83 12.88 2.01 3.81
N TRP A 84 12.54 2.35 5.06
CA TRP A 84 11.28 1.97 5.69
C TRP A 84 10.90 2.96 6.81
N TYR A 85 9.65 2.87 7.25
CA TYR A 85 9.15 3.61 8.41
C TYR A 85 8.80 2.63 9.53
N ASP A 86 9.10 3.01 10.77
CA ASP A 86 8.57 2.28 11.92
C ASP A 86 7.13 2.68 12.26
N GLU A 87 6.54 2.02 13.26
CA GLU A 87 5.19 2.31 13.75
C GLU A 87 4.99 3.75 14.27
N ARG A 88 6.07 4.52 14.50
CA ARG A 88 6.04 5.91 14.96
C ARG A 88 6.27 6.89 13.82
N GLY A 89 6.38 6.40 12.58
CA GLY A 89 6.69 7.20 11.40
C GLY A 89 8.14 7.67 11.32
N ARG A 90 9.07 7.08 12.09
CA ARG A 90 10.50 7.38 11.98
C ARG A 90 11.07 6.74 10.73
N TYR A 91 11.81 7.54 9.96
CA TYR A 91 12.48 7.10 8.74
C TYR A 91 13.78 6.36 9.05
N PHE A 92 13.97 5.22 8.39
CA PHE A 92 15.21 4.44 8.40
C PHE A 92 15.68 4.19 6.98
N GLN A 93 16.99 4.16 6.77
CA GLN A 93 17.59 3.83 5.50
C GLN A 93 18.87 3.00 5.67
N THR A 94 19.18 2.22 4.65
CA THR A 94 20.44 1.51 4.51
C THR A 94 20.90 1.52 3.06
N ASP A 95 22.20 1.61 2.87
CA ASP A 95 22.91 1.46 1.60
C ASP A 95 23.25 -0.01 1.27
N LEU A 96 22.80 -0.96 2.11
CA LEU A 96 23.01 -2.37 1.86
C LEU A 96 22.34 -2.81 0.54
N PRO A 97 23.04 -3.59 -0.30
CA PRO A 97 22.55 -4.01 -1.61
C PRO A 97 21.46 -5.09 -1.53
N TYR A 98 21.12 -5.61 -0.35
CA TYR A 98 19.92 -6.39 -0.10
C TYR A 98 19.55 -6.39 1.38
N MET A 99 18.31 -6.75 1.70
CA MET A 99 17.86 -7.02 3.06
C MET A 99 17.19 -8.39 3.12
N LEU A 100 17.53 -9.15 4.15
CA LEU A 100 16.82 -10.36 4.53
C LEU A 100 15.78 -9.97 5.58
N SER A 101 14.52 -10.28 5.32
CA SER A 101 13.43 -10.09 6.27
C SER A 101 12.69 -11.39 6.48
N THR A 102 12.34 -11.66 7.74
CA THR A 102 11.35 -12.69 8.10
C THR A 102 10.08 -11.97 8.54
N ALA A 103 8.93 -12.46 8.08
CA ALA A 103 7.62 -12.02 8.53
C ALA A 103 7.05 -13.12 9.42
N GLU A 104 6.96 -12.86 10.72
CA GLU A 104 6.17 -13.69 11.62
C GLU A 104 4.73 -13.18 11.56
N ASN A 105 3.81 -14.03 11.05
CA ASN A 105 2.39 -13.78 11.20
C ASN A 105 2.06 -13.96 12.70
N LEU A 106 1.84 -12.86 13.39
CA LEU A 106 1.26 -12.87 14.73
C LEU A 106 -0.26 -13.06 14.54
N ASP A 107 -0.69 -14.33 14.56
CA ASP A 107 -2.11 -14.72 14.65
C ASP A 107 -2.73 -14.28 15.98
#